data_AF-A0AAN4N3H9-F1
#
_entry.id   AF-A0AAN4N3H9-F1
#
_cell.length_a   1.000
_cell.length_b   1.000
_cell.length_c   1.000
_cell.angle_alpha   90.00
_cell.angle_beta   90.00
_cell.angle_gamma   90.00
#
_symmetry.space_group_name_H-M   'P 1'
#
loop_
_entity.id
_entity.type
_entity.pdbx_description
1 polymer ?
#
loop_
_entity_poly.entity_id
_entity_poly.type
_entity_poly.pdbx_seq_one_letter_code
_entity_poly.pdbx_strand_id
1 'polypeptide(L)'
;MTKKWQYLCRCLLVLVFIGGVIPAKAQLVERVCRTDYKISPERKGELLLELDNISFFKDNEFAGTVIKGYSLPGLWIQPKFVYYPLKNIKLEGGVHMLWFSGAYRYPSVSYQDIALWKGEQYQKGAHLLPFFRAQISMKSVDLILGNIYGGSNHGLIAPLYNPELNLTADPETGFQVLAGAP
;
A
#
# COMPACT_ATOMS: atom_id res chain seq x y z
N MET A 1 2.20 57.14 14.59
CA MET A 1 2.15 55.68 14.77
C MET A 1 3.47 55.08 14.33
N THR A 2 4.06 54.26 15.18
CA THR A 2 5.51 54.04 15.27
C THR A 2 6.04 53.05 14.22
N LYS A 3 7.19 53.35 13.59
CA LYS A 3 7.88 52.48 12.62
C LYS A 3 8.01 51.02 13.09
N LYS A 4 8.07 50.78 14.41
CA LYS A 4 8.02 49.46 15.04
C LYS A 4 6.83 48.60 14.59
N TRP A 5 5.65 49.18 14.41
CA TRP A 5 4.45 48.45 13.96
C TRP A 5 4.56 47.97 12.51
N GLN A 6 5.21 48.76 11.64
CA GLN A 6 5.44 48.39 10.24
C GLN A 6 6.45 47.24 10.11
N TYR A 7 7.49 47.20 10.95
CA TYR A 7 8.42 46.06 10.99
C TYR A 7 7.76 44.80 11.51
N LEU A 8 6.89 44.93 12.53
CA LEU A 8 6.13 43.81 13.07
C LEU A 8 5.18 43.21 12.03
N CYS A 9 4.44 44.04 11.28
CA CYS A 9 3.58 43.57 10.17
C CYS A 9 4.38 42.94 9.03
N ARG A 10 5.58 43.47 8.69
CA ARG A 10 6.45 42.87 7.66
C ARG A 10 7.01 41.52 8.10
N CYS A 11 7.44 41.36 9.34
CA CYS A 11 7.88 40.08 9.87
C CYS A 11 6.74 39.05 9.91
N LEU A 12 5.53 39.48 10.25
CA LEU A 12 4.34 38.63 10.25
C LEU A 12 3.96 38.16 8.84
N LEU A 13 4.04 39.04 7.84
CA LEU A 13 3.84 38.68 6.44
C LEU A 13 4.89 37.70 5.92
N VAL A 14 6.16 37.86 6.30
CA VAL A 14 7.24 36.93 5.93
C VAL A 14 7.03 35.56 6.58
N LEU A 15 6.59 35.50 7.85
CA LEU A 15 6.25 34.24 8.51
C LEU A 15 5.07 33.51 7.86
N VAL A 16 4.02 34.25 7.46
CA VAL A 16 2.88 33.68 6.73
C VAL A 16 3.31 33.18 5.33
N PHE A 17 4.21 33.90 4.66
CA PHE A 17 4.74 33.47 3.37
C PHE A 17 5.63 32.22 3.48
N ILE A 18 6.44 32.09 4.54
CA ILE A 18 7.28 30.90 4.77
C ILE A 18 6.43 29.69 5.17
N GLY A 19 5.37 29.89 5.97
CA GLY A 19 4.45 28.81 6.38
C GLY A 19 3.56 28.29 5.25
N GLY A 20 3.25 29.10 4.24
CA GLY A 20 2.34 28.74 3.15
C GLY A 20 2.93 27.84 2.05
N VAL A 21 4.26 27.66 1.98
CA VAL A 21 4.93 26.94 0.87
C VAL A 21 5.42 25.55 1.26
N ILE A 22 5.11 25.05 2.46
CA ILE A 22 5.44 23.67 2.83
C ILE A 22 4.25 22.81 2.42
N PRO A 23 4.28 22.10 1.27
CA PRO A 23 3.25 21.12 0.99
C PRO A 23 3.34 20.05 2.08
N ALA A 24 2.34 19.99 2.95
CA ALA A 24 2.23 18.94 3.95
C ALA A 24 2.14 17.59 3.22
N LYS A 25 3.25 16.86 3.15
CA LYS A 25 3.33 15.50 2.59
C LYS A 25 2.78 14.51 3.62
N ALA A 26 1.47 14.54 3.85
CA ALA A 26 0.81 13.67 4.83
C ALA A 26 0.61 12.23 4.33
N GLN A 27 0.82 11.95 3.04
CA GLN A 27 0.51 10.66 2.39
C GLN A 27 1.77 9.86 2.02
N LEU A 28 2.70 9.68 2.96
CA LEU A 28 3.93 8.91 2.70
C LEU A 28 3.61 7.43 2.42
N VAL A 29 2.64 6.86 3.16
CA VAL A 29 2.21 5.45 3.03
C VAL A 29 1.71 5.15 1.61
N GLU A 30 0.96 6.07 1.01
CA GLU A 30 0.39 5.87 -0.33
C GLU A 30 1.50 5.76 -1.39
N ARG A 31 2.58 6.53 -1.24
CA ARG A 31 3.72 6.50 -2.16
C ARG A 31 4.54 5.22 -2.03
N VAL A 32 4.75 4.73 -0.79
CA VAL A 32 5.55 3.53 -0.53
C VAL A 32 4.82 2.26 -0.98
N CYS A 33 3.49 2.20 -0.81
CA CYS A 33 2.73 1.00 -1.14
C CYS A 33 2.25 0.96 -2.61
N ARG A 34 2.55 1.98 -3.40
CA ARG A 34 2.16 2.03 -4.81
C ARG A 34 3.16 1.25 -5.67
N THR A 35 2.65 0.32 -6.46
CA THR A 35 3.45 -0.51 -7.36
C THR A 35 3.31 -0.03 -8.81
N ASP A 36 4.39 -0.10 -9.58
CA ASP A 36 4.35 0.27 -10.99
C ASP A 36 3.75 -0.86 -11.84
N TYR A 37 2.83 -0.49 -12.74
CA TYR A 37 2.19 -1.39 -13.69
C TYR A 37 2.79 -1.28 -15.10
N LYS A 38 3.70 -0.34 -15.36
CA LYS A 38 4.28 -0.17 -16.70
C LYS A 38 5.21 -1.33 -17.06
N ILE A 39 5.00 -1.94 -18.23
CA ILE A 39 5.89 -2.96 -18.79
C ILE A 39 6.98 -2.26 -19.60
N SER A 40 8.24 -2.50 -19.24
CA SER A 40 9.39 -2.05 -20.04
C SER A 40 9.69 -3.07 -21.16
N PRO A 41 9.52 -2.72 -22.45
CA PRO A 41 9.72 -3.65 -23.57
C PRO A 41 11.19 -4.07 -23.77
N GLU A 42 12.12 -3.39 -23.12
CA GLU A 42 13.57 -3.66 -23.16
C GLU A 42 13.94 -4.94 -22.41
N ARG A 43 13.17 -5.31 -21.38
CA ARG A 43 13.46 -6.46 -20.50
C ARG A 43 13.04 -7.81 -21.05
N LYS A 44 12.84 -7.91 -22.37
CA LYS A 44 12.34 -9.14 -23.02
C LYS A 44 13.30 -10.30 -22.76
N GLY A 45 12.77 -11.38 -22.18
CA GLY A 45 13.51 -12.59 -21.86
C GLY A 45 14.20 -12.57 -20.50
N GLU A 46 14.08 -11.48 -19.74
CA GLU A 46 14.68 -11.38 -18.40
C GLU A 46 13.83 -12.10 -17.35
N LEU A 47 14.51 -12.79 -16.45
CA LEU A 47 13.97 -13.33 -15.21
C LEU A 47 14.63 -12.57 -14.06
N LEU A 48 13.81 -11.88 -13.26
CA LEU A 48 14.24 -11.10 -12.11
C LEU A 48 13.74 -11.76 -10.84
N LEU A 49 14.55 -11.70 -9.79
CA LEU A 49 14.13 -11.98 -8.42
C LEU A 49 13.91 -10.65 -7.72
N GLU A 50 12.68 -10.36 -7.35
CA GLU A 50 12.29 -9.18 -6.59
C GLU A 50 11.93 -9.59 -5.16
N LEU A 51 12.32 -8.76 -4.19
CA LEU A 51 11.99 -8.94 -2.78
C LEU A 51 11.38 -7.65 -2.27
N ASP A 52 10.06 -7.67 -2.09
CA ASP A 52 9.35 -6.54 -1.49
C ASP A 52 9.23 -6.75 0.02
N ASN A 53 9.51 -5.71 0.81
CA ASN A 53 9.37 -5.75 2.25
C ASN A 53 8.92 -4.40 2.80
N ILE A 54 7.99 -4.44 3.76
CA ILE A 54 7.66 -3.29 4.61
C ILE A 54 7.62 -3.77 6.05
N SER A 55 8.38 -3.09 6.90
CA SER A 55 8.25 -3.17 8.35
C SER A 55 7.53 -1.93 8.85
N PHE A 56 6.49 -2.10 9.66
CA PHE A 56 5.65 -1.00 10.09
C PHE A 56 5.31 -1.09 11.58
N PHE A 57 5.15 0.10 12.18
CA PHE A 57 4.64 0.27 13.52
C PHE A 57 3.51 1.29 13.44
N LYS A 58 2.27 0.81 13.54
CA LYS A 58 1.09 1.67 13.44
C LYS A 58 0.47 1.80 14.82
N ASP A 59 0.68 2.95 15.43
CA ASP A 59 0.06 3.36 16.68
C ASP A 59 -1.24 4.12 16.35
N ASN A 60 -2.36 3.53 16.75
CA ASN A 60 -3.69 4.12 16.73
C ASN A 60 -4.30 4.01 18.13
N GLU A 61 -3.57 4.48 19.14
CA GLU A 61 -4.09 4.60 20.49
C GLU A 61 -4.93 5.87 20.65
N PHE A 62 -6.14 5.70 21.20
CA PHE A 62 -7.03 6.81 21.51
C PHE A 62 -7.76 6.53 22.82
N ALA A 63 -7.91 7.57 23.64
CA ALA A 63 -8.57 7.53 24.95
C ALA A 63 -10.11 7.61 24.82
N GLY A 64 -10.68 6.82 23.90
CA GLY A 64 -12.12 6.74 23.65
C GLY A 64 -12.74 5.53 24.34
N THR A 65 -13.98 5.66 24.83
CA THR A 65 -14.73 4.56 25.46
C THR A 65 -15.52 3.70 24.45
N VAL A 66 -15.71 4.19 23.22
CA VAL A 66 -16.56 3.54 22.19
C VAL A 66 -15.79 2.52 21.35
N ILE A 67 -14.52 2.79 21.05
CA ILE A 67 -13.63 1.90 20.29
C ILE A 67 -12.33 1.83 21.09
N LYS A 68 -11.74 0.64 21.22
CA LYS A 68 -10.42 0.49 21.84
C LYS A 68 -9.33 0.86 20.84
N GLY A 69 -8.36 1.66 21.28
CA GLY A 69 -7.14 1.91 20.53
C GLY A 69 -6.32 0.64 20.36
N TYR A 70 -5.48 0.61 19.33
CA TYR A 70 -4.59 -0.52 19.03
C TYR A 70 -3.24 -0.04 18.54
N SER A 71 -2.21 -0.81 18.88
CA SER A 71 -0.86 -0.69 18.35
C SER A 71 -0.54 -1.94 17.52
N LEU A 72 -0.17 -1.75 16.26
CA LEU A 72 0.10 -2.82 15.28
C LEU A 72 1.57 -2.76 14.84
N PRO A 73 2.49 -3.39 15.61
CA PRO A 73 3.80 -3.77 15.11
C PRO A 73 3.69 -4.96 14.16
N GLY A 74 4.14 -4.80 12.92
CA GLY A 74 4.11 -5.89 11.94
C GLY A 74 5.13 -5.71 10.81
N LEU A 75 5.28 -6.76 10.02
CA LEU A 75 6.06 -6.74 8.80
C LEU A 75 5.39 -7.63 7.76
N TRP A 76 5.47 -7.23 6.51
CA TRP A 76 5.16 -8.11 5.39
C TRP A 76 6.35 -8.23 4.46
N ILE A 77 6.52 -9.40 3.88
CA ILE A 77 7.57 -9.72 2.92
C ILE A 77 6.98 -10.52 1.77
N GLN A 78 7.40 -10.19 0.55
CA GLN A 78 6.91 -10.80 -0.67
C GLN A 78 8.07 -11.08 -1.64
N PRO A 79 8.76 -12.23 -1.50
CA PRO A 79 9.65 -12.72 -2.54
C PRO A 79 8.83 -13.12 -3.78
N LYS A 80 9.23 -12.62 -4.95
CA LYS A 80 8.59 -12.94 -6.23
C LYS A 80 9.59 -13.01 -7.37
N PHE A 81 9.34 -13.91 -8.30
CA PHE A 81 10.01 -13.98 -9.59
C PHE A 81 9.20 -13.19 -10.60
N VAL A 82 9.86 -12.31 -11.35
CA VAL A 82 9.26 -11.51 -12.42
C VAL A 82 9.89 -11.93 -13.74
N TYR A 83 9.07 -12.43 -14.66
CA TYR A 83 9.49 -12.92 -15.96
C TYR A 83 8.80 -12.17 -17.09
N TYR A 84 9.57 -11.74 -18.09
CA TYR A 84 9.09 -11.01 -19.27
C TYR A 84 9.22 -11.87 -20.53
N PRO A 85 8.30 -12.82 -20.81
CA PRO A 85 8.42 -13.69 -21.99
C PRO A 85 8.37 -12.93 -23.32
N LEU A 86 7.56 -11.88 -23.38
CA LEU A 86 7.36 -11.02 -24.56
C LEU A 86 7.43 -9.55 -24.14
N LYS A 87 7.57 -8.64 -25.12
CA LYS A 87 7.65 -7.19 -24.88
C LYS A 87 6.39 -6.61 -24.23
N ASN A 88 5.29 -7.37 -24.26
CA ASN A 88 3.97 -6.95 -23.83
C ASN A 88 3.35 -7.91 -22.79
N ILE A 89 4.13 -8.85 -22.25
CA ILE A 89 3.64 -9.80 -21.24
C ILE A 89 4.60 -9.76 -20.04
N LYS A 90 4.03 -9.65 -18.85
CA LYS A 90 4.73 -9.75 -17.57
C LYS A 90 4.06 -10.83 -16.73
N LEU A 91 4.86 -11.78 -16.24
CA LEU A 91 4.41 -12.83 -15.33
C LEU A 91 5.14 -12.66 -14.00
N GLU A 92 4.40 -12.66 -12.90
CA GLU A 92 4.94 -12.60 -11.55
C GLU A 92 4.46 -13.82 -10.76
N GLY A 93 5.36 -14.45 -10.01
CA GLY A 93 5.04 -15.62 -9.18
C GLY A 93 5.85 -15.61 -7.90
N GLY A 94 5.21 -15.75 -6.76
CA GLY A 94 5.84 -15.58 -5.45
C GLY A 94 4.94 -16.00 -4.29
N VAL A 95 5.32 -15.57 -3.10
CA VAL A 95 4.59 -15.82 -1.85
C VAL A 95 4.50 -14.51 -1.09
N HIS A 96 3.33 -14.17 -0.60
CA HIS A 96 3.12 -13.06 0.32
C HIS A 96 3.05 -13.58 1.75
N MET A 97 3.85 -13.00 2.64
CA MET A 97 3.90 -13.33 4.06
C MET A 97 3.64 -12.09 4.90
N LEU A 98 2.63 -12.16 5.77
CA LEU A 98 2.30 -11.11 6.73
C LEU A 98 2.49 -11.62 8.15
N TRP A 99 3.21 -10.87 8.98
CA TRP A 99 3.50 -11.19 10.37
C TRP A 99 3.28 -9.97 11.28
N PHE A 100 2.55 -10.18 12.37
CA PHE A 100 2.32 -9.22 13.45
C PHE A 100 2.98 -9.70 14.74
N SER A 101 3.68 -8.79 15.41
CA SER A 101 4.27 -9.06 16.71
C SER A 101 3.18 -9.06 17.78
N GLY A 102 3.06 -10.17 18.54
CA GLY A 102 2.05 -10.33 19.59
C GLY A 102 0.71 -10.91 19.12
N ALA A 103 0.52 -11.13 17.81
CA ALA A 103 -0.66 -11.84 17.29
C ALA A 103 -0.36 -13.34 17.15
N TYR A 104 -1.09 -14.17 17.89
CA TYR A 104 -0.94 -15.64 17.83
C TYR A 104 -1.98 -16.32 16.93
N ARG A 105 -2.92 -15.56 16.37
CA ARG A 105 -4.07 -16.06 15.61
C ARG A 105 -4.40 -15.10 14.47
N TYR A 106 -4.34 -15.58 13.23
CA TYR A 106 -4.76 -14.84 12.04
C TYR A 106 -6.07 -15.43 11.53
N PRO A 107 -7.14 -14.63 11.33
CA PRO A 107 -8.32 -15.14 10.66
C PRO A 107 -7.93 -15.60 9.25
N SER A 108 -8.39 -16.77 8.83
CA SER A 108 -8.16 -17.30 7.48
C SER A 108 -8.93 -16.55 6.38
N VAL A 109 -9.61 -15.45 6.72
CA VAL A 109 -10.45 -14.61 5.85
C VAL A 109 -10.27 -13.13 6.22
N SER A 110 -10.42 -12.25 5.22
CA SER A 110 -10.14 -10.80 5.19
C SER A 110 -10.26 -10.02 6.51
N TYR A 111 -9.34 -9.04 6.68
CA TYR A 111 -9.15 -8.15 7.84
C TYR A 111 -10.42 -7.47 8.41
N GLN A 112 -11.47 -7.27 7.60
CA GLN A 112 -12.74 -6.64 8.04
C GLN A 112 -13.47 -7.42 9.14
N ASP A 113 -13.14 -8.70 9.36
CA ASP A 113 -13.77 -9.56 10.36
C ASP A 113 -12.98 -9.70 11.68
N ILE A 114 -11.87 -8.96 11.87
CA ILE A 114 -11.05 -9.08 13.09
C ILE A 114 -11.83 -8.71 14.37
N ALA A 115 -12.83 -7.84 14.25
CA ALA A 115 -13.71 -7.48 15.37
C ALA A 115 -14.71 -8.60 15.74
N LEU A 116 -15.02 -9.52 14.81
CA LEU A 116 -15.95 -10.62 15.01
C LEU A 116 -15.17 -11.93 15.13
N TRP A 117 -14.94 -12.35 16.37
CA TRP A 117 -14.26 -13.59 16.69
C TRP A 117 -14.95 -14.81 16.02
N LYS A 118 -14.33 -15.38 14.98
CA LYS A 118 -14.72 -16.66 14.35
C LYS A 118 -13.72 -17.74 14.75
N GLY A 119 -14.11 -18.54 15.75
CA GLY A 119 -13.23 -19.31 16.64
C GLY A 119 -12.47 -20.53 16.10
N GLU A 120 -12.57 -20.90 14.82
CA GLU A 120 -12.11 -22.25 14.41
C GLU A 120 -11.11 -22.32 13.24
N GLN A 121 -10.85 -21.23 12.51
CA GLN A 121 -9.89 -21.23 11.40
C GLN A 121 -8.80 -20.19 11.62
N TYR A 122 -7.69 -20.63 12.22
CA TYR A 122 -6.55 -19.77 12.52
C TYR A 122 -5.26 -20.34 11.93
N GLN A 123 -4.47 -19.47 11.27
CA GLN A 123 -3.06 -19.74 11.07
C GLN A 123 -2.28 -19.20 12.29
N LYS A 124 -1.31 -19.98 12.79
CA LYS A 124 -0.40 -19.57 13.88
C LYS A 124 0.89 -19.05 13.26
N GLY A 125 1.43 -17.96 13.81
CA GLY A 125 2.73 -17.43 13.42
C GLY A 125 2.63 -16.38 12.33
N ALA A 126 2.62 -16.79 11.07
CA ALA A 126 2.57 -15.90 9.91
C ALA A 126 1.46 -16.31 8.94
N HIS A 127 0.82 -15.32 8.32
CA HIS A 127 -0.18 -15.52 7.28
C HIS A 127 0.52 -15.62 5.93
N LEU A 128 0.38 -16.78 5.27
CA LEU A 128 1.08 -17.10 4.02
C LEU A 128 0.07 -17.29 2.89
N LEU A 129 0.23 -16.51 1.82
CA LEU A 129 -0.63 -16.56 0.64
C LEU A 129 0.21 -16.69 -0.64
N PRO A 130 -0.22 -17.50 -1.62
CA PRO A 130 0.42 -17.52 -2.93
C PRO A 130 0.22 -16.16 -3.63
N PHE A 131 1.25 -15.69 -4.33
CA PHE A 131 1.18 -14.49 -5.17
C PHE A 131 1.44 -14.89 -6.62
N PHE A 132 0.51 -14.57 -7.51
CA PHE A 132 0.66 -14.77 -8.93
C PHE A 132 -0.02 -13.65 -9.69
N ARG A 133 0.67 -13.05 -10.66
CA ARG A 133 0.10 -12.03 -11.55
C ARG A 133 0.47 -12.33 -12.99
N ALA A 134 -0.52 -12.33 -13.87
CA ALA A 134 -0.31 -12.31 -15.31
C ALA A 134 -0.82 -11.00 -15.87
N GLN A 135 0.06 -10.24 -16.52
CA GLN A 135 -0.28 -8.97 -17.14
C GLN A 135 0.05 -9.02 -18.64
N ILE A 136 -0.90 -8.54 -19.44
CA ILE A 136 -0.76 -8.36 -20.89
C ILE A 136 -1.01 -6.90 -21.19
N SER A 137 -0.01 -6.22 -21.75
CA SER A 137 -0.13 -4.84 -22.22
C SER A 137 -0.51 -4.79 -23.69
N MET A 138 -1.50 -3.97 -24.02
CA MET A 138 -1.91 -3.65 -25.38
C MET A 138 -1.82 -2.13 -25.57
N LYS A 139 -1.94 -1.64 -26.81
CA LYS A 139 -1.71 -0.22 -27.15
C LYS A 139 -2.46 0.81 -26.30
N SER A 140 -3.60 0.47 -25.72
CA SER A 140 -4.41 1.42 -24.92
C SER A 140 -5.03 0.79 -23.67
N VAL A 141 -4.79 -0.51 -23.46
CA VAL A 141 -5.42 -1.31 -22.41
C VAL A 141 -4.41 -2.32 -21.89
N ASP A 142 -4.26 -2.40 -20.57
CA ASP A 142 -3.56 -3.49 -19.92
C ASP A 142 -4.57 -4.40 -19.24
N LEU A 143 -4.40 -5.70 -19.41
CA LEU A 143 -5.21 -6.75 -18.79
C LEU A 143 -4.39 -7.44 -17.71
N ILE A 144 -4.95 -7.56 -16.51
CA ILE A 144 -4.29 -8.18 -15.36
C ILE A 144 -5.18 -9.29 -14.81
N LEU A 145 -4.60 -10.45 -14.59
CA LEU A 145 -5.24 -11.65 -14.03
C LEU A 145 -4.43 -12.16 -12.82
N GLY A 146 -5.13 -12.70 -11.83
CA GLY A 146 -4.53 -13.16 -10.59
C GLY A 146 -4.50 -12.02 -9.58
N ASN A 147 -3.36 -11.74 -8.97
CA ASN A 147 -3.22 -10.63 -8.05
C ASN A 147 -3.28 -9.30 -8.80
N ILE A 148 -4.19 -8.41 -8.43
CA ILE A 148 -4.40 -7.13 -9.13
C ILE A 148 -3.50 -6.03 -8.54
N TYR A 149 -3.40 -4.90 -9.23
CA TYR A 149 -2.78 -3.69 -8.70
C TYR A 149 -3.76 -3.01 -7.74
N GLY A 150 -3.75 -3.47 -6.49
CA GLY A 150 -4.65 -3.05 -5.42
C GLY A 150 -4.12 -1.94 -4.50
N GLY A 151 -4.87 -1.66 -3.45
CA GLY A 151 -4.53 -0.69 -2.42
C GLY A 151 -4.30 0.73 -2.91
N SER A 152 -3.13 1.30 -2.60
CA SER A 152 -2.73 2.65 -3.04
C SER A 152 -2.73 2.83 -4.57
N ASN A 153 -2.72 1.74 -5.35
CA ASN A 153 -2.85 1.81 -6.80
C ASN A 153 -4.25 2.27 -7.23
N HIS A 154 -5.28 2.08 -6.41
CA HIS A 154 -6.65 2.55 -6.70
C HIS A 154 -6.77 4.08 -6.65
N GLY A 155 -5.90 4.77 -5.89
CA GLY A 155 -5.95 6.23 -5.71
C GLY A 155 -7.20 6.73 -4.98
N LEU A 156 -7.78 5.87 -4.13
CA LEU A 156 -8.99 6.18 -3.36
C LEU A 156 -8.65 7.02 -2.13
N ILE A 157 -9.52 7.99 -1.82
CA ILE A 157 -9.41 8.81 -0.60
C ILE A 157 -9.74 7.99 0.66
N ALA A 158 -9.21 8.39 1.82
CA ALA A 158 -9.37 7.69 3.09
C ALA A 158 -10.83 7.31 3.46
N PRO A 159 -11.87 8.10 3.13
CA PRO A 159 -13.27 7.68 3.35
C PRO A 159 -13.73 6.48 2.52
N LEU A 160 -13.14 6.23 1.36
CA LEU A 160 -13.47 5.11 0.47
C LEU A 160 -12.51 3.92 0.64
N TYR A 161 -11.26 4.19 1.00
CA TYR A 161 -10.25 3.17 1.22
C TYR A 161 -9.35 3.54 2.39
N ASN A 162 -9.32 2.70 3.42
CA ASN A 162 -8.45 2.93 4.56
C ASN A 162 -6.99 2.63 4.17
N PRO A 163 -6.07 3.61 4.22
CA PRO A 163 -4.68 3.41 3.83
C PRO A 163 -3.94 2.37 4.68
N GLU A 164 -4.44 2.05 5.88
CA GLU A 164 -3.88 0.98 6.73
C GLU A 164 -4.00 -0.40 6.09
N LEU A 165 -4.98 -0.60 5.21
CA LEU A 165 -5.16 -1.86 4.49
C LEU A 165 -3.96 -2.19 3.58
N ASN A 166 -3.17 -1.18 3.17
CA ASN A 166 -1.92 -1.45 2.44
C ASN A 166 -0.86 -2.19 3.28
N LEU A 167 -1.02 -2.19 4.61
CA LEU A 167 -0.11 -2.85 5.54
C LEU A 167 -0.69 -4.17 6.06
N THR A 168 -2.02 -4.25 6.18
CA THR A 168 -2.69 -5.30 6.93
C THR A 168 -3.59 -6.21 6.11
N ALA A 169 -3.95 -5.82 4.88
CA ALA A 169 -4.84 -6.62 4.04
C ALA A 169 -4.07 -7.64 3.21
N ASP A 170 -4.78 -8.72 2.88
CA ASP A 170 -4.30 -9.75 1.95
C ASP A 170 -4.15 -9.18 0.53
N PRO A 171 -3.24 -9.72 -0.31
CA PRO A 171 -3.14 -9.34 -1.70
C PRO A 171 -4.46 -9.50 -2.46
N GLU A 172 -4.94 -8.39 -3.04
CA GLU A 172 -6.17 -8.40 -3.84
C GLU A 172 -6.03 -9.31 -5.07
N THR A 173 -7.03 -10.15 -5.31
CA THR A 173 -7.02 -11.15 -6.40
C THR A 173 -8.29 -11.00 -7.24
N GLY A 174 -8.15 -11.11 -8.57
CA GLY A 174 -9.26 -11.04 -9.51
C GLY A 174 -8.80 -10.76 -10.94
N PHE A 175 -9.61 -9.97 -11.64
CA PHE A 175 -9.34 -9.49 -12.99
C PHE A 175 -9.43 -7.97 -12.98
N GLN A 176 -8.43 -7.31 -13.56
CA GLN A 176 -8.37 -5.86 -13.65
C GLN A 176 -8.05 -5.43 -15.07
N VAL A 177 -8.73 -4.37 -15.51
CA VAL A 177 -8.52 -3.73 -16.80
C VAL A 177 -8.06 -2.30 -16.53
N LEU A 178 -6.87 -1.95 -17.01
CA LEU A 178 -6.35 -0.58 -16.93
C LEU A 178 -6.46 0.04 -18.32
N ALA A 179 -7.32 1.05 -18.46
CA ALA A 179 -7.47 1.80 -19.71
C ALA A 179 -6.70 3.12 -19.62
N GLY A 180 -5.95 3.46 -20.68
CA GLY A 180 -5.22 4.73 -20.76
C GLY A 180 -3.79 4.68 -20.23
N ALA A 181 -3.13 3.52 -20.24
CA ALA A 181 -1.68 3.43 -20.04
C ALA A 181 -0.97 4.23 -21.16
N PRO A 182 -0.23 5.31 -20.84
CA PRO A 182 0.57 6.05 -21.81
C PRO A 182 1.95 5.40 -22.04
#